data_AF-A0A6A6YRP9-F1
#
_entry.id   AF-A0A6A6YRP9-F1
#
_cell.length_a   1.000
_cell.length_b   1.000
_cell.length_c   1.000
_cell.angle_alpha   90.00
_cell.angle_beta   90.00
_cell.angle_gamma   90.00
#
_symmetry.space_group_name_H-M   'P 1'
#
loop_
_entity.id
_entity.type
_entity.pdbx_description
1 polymer ?
#
loop_
_entity_poly.entity_id
_entity_poly.type
_entity_poly.pdbx_seq_one_letter_code
_entity_poly.pdbx_strand_id
1 'polypeptide(L)'
;YLTLSHRWGDAKFIQTDKATLQQRCSNIPFDSLSRVFQEAVILTRQLGYRYLWIDALCIVQDCAKDWVRESELMGRVYSNAVMNIA
;
A
#
# COMPACT_ATOMS: atom_id res chain seq x y z
N TYR A 1 10.39 -7.14 -2.51
CA TYR A 1 9.56 -6.25 -1.67
C TYR A 1 8.54 -7.11 -0.95
N LEU A 2 7.89 -6.57 0.07
CA LEU A 2 6.78 -7.24 0.75
C LEU A 2 5.44 -6.65 0.28
N THR A 3 4.36 -7.39 0.49
CA THR A 3 2.99 -6.93 0.25
C THR A 3 2.19 -6.99 1.55
N LEU A 4 1.17 -6.15 1.67
CA LEU A 4 0.17 -6.24 2.74
C LEU A 4 -1.19 -6.59 2.13
N SER A 5 -1.85 -7.56 2.73
CA SER A 5 -3.27 -7.82 2.55
C SER A 5 -4.01 -7.25 3.76
N HIS A 6 -5.02 -6.42 3.53
CA HIS A 6 -5.80 -5.82 4.61
C HIS A 6 -7.27 -5.74 4.26
N ARG A 7 -8.13 -5.67 5.28
CA ARG A 7 -9.56 -5.43 5.06
C ARG A 7 -9.81 -3.96 4.82
N TRP A 8 -10.47 -3.66 3.70
CA TRP A 8 -10.91 -2.30 3.38
C TRP A 8 -12.01 -1.82 4.33
N GLY A 9 -13.09 -2.59 4.48
CA GLY A 9 -14.14 -2.40 5.51
C GLY A 9 -14.58 -0.95 5.76
N ASP A 10 -15.03 -0.66 6.97
CA ASP A 10 -15.41 0.70 7.43
C ASP A 10 -14.23 1.49 8.01
N ALA A 11 -13.02 0.94 7.93
CA ALA A 11 -11.85 1.55 8.55
C ALA A 11 -11.39 2.76 7.72
N LYS A 12 -11.34 3.94 8.36
CA LYS A 12 -10.73 5.12 7.77
C LYS A 12 -9.21 5.02 7.89
N PHE A 13 -8.55 4.63 6.80
CA PHE A 13 -7.10 4.71 6.65
C PHE A 13 -6.74 5.67 5.53
N ILE A 14 -5.49 6.14 5.52
CA ILE A 14 -5.02 7.01 4.46
C ILE A 14 -5.00 6.25 3.13
N GLN A 15 -5.44 6.92 2.08
CA GLN A 15 -5.46 6.39 0.72
C GLN A 15 -4.76 7.38 -0.21
N THR A 16 -4.41 6.91 -1.40
CA THR A 16 -3.88 7.75 -2.47
C THR A 16 -4.99 8.08 -3.46
N ASP A 17 -5.24 9.37 -3.66
CA ASP A 17 -6.08 9.91 -4.72
C ASP A 17 -5.24 10.84 -5.62
N LYS A 18 -5.82 11.35 -6.71
CA LYS A 18 -5.10 12.25 -7.64
C LYS A 18 -4.57 13.50 -6.95
N ALA A 19 -5.28 14.03 -5.96
CA ALA A 19 -4.90 15.26 -5.26
C ALA A 19 -3.70 15.04 -4.32
N THR A 20 -3.62 13.85 -3.72
CA THR A 20 -2.58 13.48 -2.75
C THR A 20 -1.41 12.73 -3.37
N LEU A 21 -1.52 12.23 -4.60
CA LEU A 21 -0.49 11.43 -5.28
C LEU A 21 0.90 12.05 -5.20
N GLN A 22 1.05 13.33 -5.55
CA GLN A 22 2.34 14.00 -5.53
C GLN A 22 2.94 14.07 -4.11
N GLN A 23 2.09 14.34 -3.11
CA GLN A 23 2.49 14.33 -1.70
C GLN A 23 2.94 12.93 -1.28
N ARG A 24 2.18 11.89 -1.63
CA ARG A 24 2.47 10.48 -1.28
C ARG A 24 3.76 9.97 -1.92
N CYS A 25 4.07 10.43 -3.14
CA CYS A 25 5.35 10.14 -3.80
C CYS A 25 6.55 10.83 -3.12
N SER A 26 6.34 11.97 -2.46
CA SER A 26 7.40 12.67 -1.74
C SER A 26 7.65 12.08 -0.36
N ASN A 27 6.59 11.92 0.44
CA ASN A 27 6.67 11.36 1.78
C ASN A 27 5.28 10.97 2.31
N ILE A 28 5.22 9.87 3.04
CA ILE A 28 4.06 9.48 3.84
C ILE A 28 4.46 9.55 5.30
N PRO A 29 3.98 10.52 6.09
CA PRO A 29 4.30 10.61 7.51
C PRO A 29 3.90 9.32 8.23
N PHE A 30 4.83 8.72 8.97
CA PHE A 30 4.60 7.44 9.65
C PHE A 30 3.40 7.51 10.60
N ASP A 31 3.27 8.61 11.35
CA ASP A 31 2.17 8.82 12.31
C ASP A 31 0.80 9.00 11.65
N SER A 32 0.76 9.27 10.34
CA SER A 32 -0.50 9.34 9.58
C SER A 32 -1.02 7.98 9.15
N LEU A 33 -0.20 6.94 9.24
CA LEU A 33 -0.58 5.57 8.90
C LEU A 33 -1.51 4.98 9.95
N SER A 34 -2.44 4.13 9.53
CA SER A 34 -3.19 3.29 10.47
C SER A 34 -2.24 2.36 11.23
N ARG A 35 -2.66 1.88 12.40
CA ARG A 35 -1.85 0.97 13.22
C ARG A 35 -1.36 -0.25 12.42
N VAL A 36 -2.22 -0.85 11.60
CA VAL A 36 -1.88 -2.00 10.75
C VAL A 36 -0.78 -1.64 9.74
N PHE A 37 -0.85 -0.45 9.14
CA PHE A 37 0.17 -0.02 8.16
C PHE A 37 1.49 0.31 8.86
N GLN A 38 1.45 0.91 10.05
CA GLN A 38 2.64 1.14 10.87
C GLN A 38 3.34 -0.17 11.23
N GLU A 39 2.58 -1.15 11.73
CA GLU A 39 3.10 -2.49 12.08
C GLU A 39 3.70 -3.19 10.85
N ALA A 40 3.03 -3.12 9.69
CA ALA A 40 3.55 -3.68 8.43
C ALA A 40 4.85 -3.00 7.97
N VAL A 41 4.96 -1.68 8.11
CA VAL A 41 6.19 -0.94 7.80
C VAL A 41 7.32 -1.36 8.75
N ILE A 42 7.07 -1.42 10.06
CA ILE A 42 8.06 -1.84 11.06
C ILE A 42 8.55 -3.26 10.74
N LEU A 43 7.63 -4.20 10.53
CA LEU A 43 7.96 -5.58 10.20
C LEU A 43 8.79 -5.68 8.91
N THR A 44 8.40 -4.94 7.87
CA THR A 44 9.16 -4.90 6.60
C THR A 44 10.60 -4.47 6.84
N ARG A 45 10.83 -3.45 7.67
CA ARG A 45 12.17 -2.95 8.00
C ARG A 45 12.97 -3.95 8.85
N GLN A 46 12.32 -4.57 9.85
CA GLN A 46 12.95 -5.58 10.71
C GLN A 46 13.39 -6.82 9.92
N LEU A 47 12.63 -7.20 8.90
CA LEU A 47 12.98 -8.29 7.98
C LEU A 47 14.05 -7.90 6.94
N GLY A 48 14.61 -6.69 7.00
CA GLY A 48 15.67 -6.23 6.10
C GLY A 48 15.18 -5.77 4.73
N TYR A 49 13.87 -5.61 4.52
CA TYR A 49 13.31 -5.14 3.26
C TYR A 49 13.08 -3.62 3.28
N ARG A 50 13.26 -3.00 2.11
CA ARG A 50 13.05 -1.55 1.94
C ARG A 50 11.65 -1.16 1.49
N TYR A 51 11.00 -2.04 0.73
CA TYR A 51 9.80 -1.72 -0.03
C TYR A 51 8.64 -2.60 0.43
N LEU A 52 7.51 -1.95 0.69
CA LEU A 52 6.22 -2.54 1.04
C LEU A 52 5.18 -2.00 0.07
N TRP A 53 4.37 -2.89 -0.49
CA TRP A 53 3.23 -2.53 -1.33
C TRP A 53 1.93 -2.69 -0.54
N ILE A 54 1.11 -1.64 -0.56
CA ILE A 54 -0.23 -1.61 0.04
C ILE A 54 -1.15 -1.01 -1.02
N ASP A 55 -2.19 -1.73 -1.41
CA ASP A 55 -3.12 -1.31 -2.48
C ASP A 55 -3.70 0.09 -2.23
N ALA A 56 -4.09 0.39 -0.99
CA ALA A 56 -4.58 1.71 -0.57
C ALA A 56 -3.63 2.88 -0.84
N LEU A 57 -2.32 2.63 -0.81
CA LEU A 57 -1.28 3.65 -0.98
C LEU A 57 -0.66 3.66 -2.38
N CYS A 58 -0.58 2.49 -3.03
CA CYS A 58 0.10 2.33 -4.30
C CYS A 58 -0.83 2.46 -5.51
N ILE A 59 -2.15 2.46 -5.32
CA ILE A 59 -3.16 2.64 -6.39
C ILE A 59 -3.90 3.97 -6.17
N VAL A 60 -4.19 4.69 -7.26
CA VAL A 60 -4.98 5.93 -7.21
C VAL A 60 -6.47 5.60 -7.16
N GLN A 61 -7.09 5.75 -5.98
CA GLN A 61 -8.42 5.24 -5.65
C GLN A 61 -9.57 5.96 -6.40
N ASP A 62 -9.40 7.24 -6.72
CA ASP A 62 -10.38 8.04 -7.47
C ASP A 62 -10.14 8.00 -9.00
N CYS A 63 -9.36 7.01 -9.47
CA CYS A 63 -9.05 6.82 -10.88
C CYS A 63 -9.45 5.42 -11.37
N ALA A 64 -10.63 5.28 -11.96
CA ALA A 64 -11.11 4.00 -12.48
C ALA A 64 -10.14 3.36 -13.50
N LYS A 65 -9.47 4.15 -14.35
CA LYS A 65 -8.49 3.65 -15.31
C LYS A 65 -7.25 3.08 -14.62
N ASP A 66 -6.76 3.74 -13.58
CA ASP A 66 -5.61 3.28 -12.81
C ASP A 66 -5.99 2.03 -12.01
N TRP A 67 -7.16 2.06 -11.36
CA TRP A 67 -7.67 0.92 -10.62
C TRP A 67 -7.78 -0.34 -11.49
N VAL A 68 -8.36 -0.24 -12.70
CA VAL A 68 -8.45 -1.38 -13.62
C VAL A 68 -7.04 -1.92 -13.95
N ARG A 69 -6.12 -1.03 -14.36
CA ARG A 69 -4.74 -1.43 -14.68
C ARG A 69 -4.05 -2.12 -13.50
N GLU A 70 -4.09 -1.52 -12.32
CA GLU A 70 -3.41 -2.06 -11.14
C GLU A 70 -4.08 -3.35 -10.63
N SER A 71 -5.41 -3.46 -10.75
CA SER A 71 -6.14 -4.67 -10.37
C SER A 71 -5.76 -5.89 -11.24
N GLU A 72 -5.54 -5.67 -12.55
CA GLU A 72 -5.04 -6.71 -13.46
C GLU A 72 -3.60 -7.14 -13.13
N LEU A 73 -2.79 -6.21 -12.62
CA LEU A 73 -1.41 -6.47 -12.21
C LEU A 73 -1.30 -7.03 -10.80
N MET A 74 -2.33 -6.94 -9.98
CA MET A 74 -2.31 -7.29 -8.56
C MET A 74 -1.81 -8.73 -8.33
N GLY A 75 -2.27 -9.68 -9.15
CA GLY A 75 -1.79 -11.06 -9.09
C GLY A 75 -0.29 -11.20 -9.37
N ARG A 76 0.26 -10.37 -10.27
CA ARG A 76 1.72 -10.30 -10.51
C ARG A 76 2.45 -9.64 -9.35
N VAL A 77 1.90 -8.59 -8.76
CA VAL A 77 2.49 -7.93 -7.58
C VAL A 77 2.61 -8.90 -6.42
N TYR A 78 1.54 -9.63 -6.08
CA TYR A 78 1.56 -10.62 -5.00
C TYR A 78 2.49 -11.80 -5.31
N SER A 79 2.46 -12.35 -6.53
CA SER A 79 3.29 -13.51 -6.89
C SER A 79 4.79 -13.22 -6.99
N ASN A 80 5.18 -11.96 -7.21
CA ASN A 80 6.57 -11.54 -7.23
C ASN A 80 7.04 -10.90 -5.90
N ALA A 81 6.16 -10.82 -4.90
CA ALA A 81 6.55 -10.41 -3.56
C ALA A 81 7.34 -11.53 -2.87
N VAL A 82 8.29 -11.17 -2.03
CA VAL A 82 9.04 -12.18 -1.26
C VAL A 82 8.15 -12.80 -0.18
N MET A 83 7.25 -12.00 0.39
CA MET A 83 6.27 -12.41 1.39
C MET A 83 5.08 -11.45 1.36
N ASN A 84 3.92 -11.97 1.73
CA ASN A 84 2.71 -11.21 2.01
C ASN A 84 2.44 -11.20 3.53
N ILE A 85 2.18 -10.03 4.07
CA ILE A 85 1.70 -9.81 5.44
C ILE A 85 0.17 -9.87 5.35
N ALA A 86 -0.47 -10.77 6.11
CA ALA A 86 -1.91 -11.07 6.01
C ALA A 86 -2.64 -10.87 7.33
#